data_AF-A0A1E5Q5I5-F1
#
_entry.id   AF-A0A1E5Q5I5-F1
#
_cell.length_a   1.000
_cell.length_b   1.000
_cell.length_c   1.000
_cell.angle_alpha   90.00
_cell.angle_beta   90.00
_cell.angle_gamma   90.00
#
_symmetry.space_group_name_H-M   'P 1'
#
loop_
_entity.id
_entity.type
_entity.pdbx_description
1 polymer ?
#
loop_
_entity_poly.entity_id
_entity_poly.type
_entity_poly.pdbx_seq_one_letter_code
_entity_poly.pdbx_strand_id
1 'polypeptide(L)'
;MITRNMMAFIFACAILVWGTIPATAGGNAKTTPKVDIPNAEELIKHCWDISKEKRAEIYEKSWREGHLDTALCLEQAIIDNASILIYEGFYSREKIESEIRLVGKTYGNFYSAMYNENKACSPSCGTIRHTWHISKISKLYESILEDIIALRVEHGL
;
A
#
# COMPACT_ATOMS: atom_id res chain seq x y z
N MET A 1 -72.99 22.56 0.08
CA MET A 1 -73.27 21.87 -1.18
C MET A 1 -72.54 20.53 -1.18
N ILE A 2 -73.32 19.46 -1.28
CA ILE A 2 -73.01 18.09 -1.75
C ILE A 2 -72.05 17.23 -0.89
N THR A 3 -72.69 16.43 -0.04
CA THR A 3 -72.35 15.06 0.38
C THR A 3 -72.25 14.09 -0.82
N ARG A 4 -71.35 13.08 -0.76
CA ARG A 4 -71.52 11.69 -1.31
C ARG A 4 -70.25 10.88 -1.03
N ASN A 5 -70.30 9.85 -0.19
CA ASN A 5 -70.68 8.45 -0.46
C ASN A 5 -69.60 7.60 -1.16
N MET A 6 -69.16 6.58 -0.40
CA MET A 6 -68.97 5.16 -0.77
C MET A 6 -68.32 4.83 -2.13
N MET A 7 -67.25 4.04 -2.10
CA MET A 7 -67.34 2.60 -2.39
C MET A 7 -65.97 1.93 -2.26
N ALA A 8 -65.92 0.92 -1.41
CA ALA A 8 -64.89 -0.10 -1.42
C ALA A 8 -65.05 -0.96 -2.68
N PHE A 9 -63.95 -1.27 -3.36
CA PHE A 9 -63.88 -2.38 -4.30
C PHE A 9 -62.63 -3.20 -4.01
N ILE A 10 -62.87 -4.34 -3.39
CA ILE A 10 -61.93 -5.46 -3.25
C ILE A 10 -61.92 -6.16 -4.61
N PHE A 11 -60.76 -6.27 -5.24
CA PHE A 11 -60.54 -7.18 -6.37
C PHE A 11 -59.52 -8.25 -5.94
N ALA A 12 -60.04 -9.42 -5.61
CA ALA A 12 -59.29 -10.66 -5.58
C ALA A 12 -59.30 -11.23 -7.01
N CYS A 13 -58.13 -11.55 -7.56
CA CYS A 13 -58.04 -12.36 -8.78
C CYS A 13 -56.87 -13.35 -8.70
N ALA A 14 -57.28 -14.61 -8.54
CA ALA A 14 -56.79 -15.79 -9.24
C ALA A 14 -55.29 -16.14 -9.18
N ILE A 15 -55.05 -17.17 -8.36
CA ILE A 15 -53.92 -18.09 -8.38
C ILE A 15 -53.71 -18.64 -9.80
N LEU A 16 -52.53 -18.40 -10.38
CA LEU A 16 -52.03 -19.18 -11.52
C LEU A 16 -50.85 -20.02 -11.03
N VAL A 17 -51.12 -21.32 -10.87
CA VAL A 17 -50.13 -22.39 -10.70
C VAL A 17 -49.35 -22.52 -11.99
N TRP A 18 -48.11 -22.05 -12.02
CA TRP A 18 -47.15 -22.34 -13.08
C TRP A 18 -45.98 -23.11 -12.46
N GLY A 19 -45.73 -24.30 -13.00
CA GLY A 19 -44.82 -25.30 -12.47
C GLY A 19 -43.40 -24.77 -12.25
N THR A 20 -42.83 -25.09 -11.09
CA THR A 20 -41.42 -24.89 -10.81
C THR A 20 -40.60 -25.92 -11.60
N ILE A 21 -40.11 -25.52 -12.76
CA ILE A 21 -38.98 -26.21 -13.38
C ILE A 21 -37.79 -25.96 -12.46
N PRO A 22 -37.13 -27.00 -11.90
CA PRO A 22 -35.90 -26.79 -11.16
C PRO A 22 -34.86 -26.29 -12.14
N ALA A 23 -34.53 -25.00 -12.05
CA ALA A 23 -33.36 -24.45 -12.71
C ALA A 23 -32.14 -25.08 -12.02
N THR A 24 -31.61 -26.16 -12.59
CA THR A 24 -30.29 -26.67 -12.24
C THR A 24 -29.29 -25.61 -12.70
N ALA A 25 -28.90 -24.73 -11.78
CA ALA A 25 -27.78 -23.82 -11.95
C ALA A 25 -26.47 -24.64 -11.99
N GLY A 26 -26.26 -25.36 -13.09
CA GLY A 26 -24.99 -25.93 -13.49
C GLY A 26 -24.08 -24.83 -14.01
N GLY A 27 -23.86 -23.80 -13.20
CA GLY A 27 -22.82 -22.82 -13.45
C GLY A 27 -21.53 -23.39 -12.86
N ASN A 28 -20.69 -23.97 -13.71
CA ASN A 28 -19.26 -24.09 -13.42
C ASN A 28 -18.73 -22.67 -13.20
N ALA A 29 -18.88 -22.16 -11.98
CA ALA A 29 -18.13 -21.02 -11.51
C ALA A 29 -16.67 -21.45 -11.56
N LYS A 30 -15.99 -21.12 -12.66
CA LYS A 30 -14.53 -20.99 -12.63
C LYS A 30 -14.26 -20.02 -11.50
N THR A 31 -13.91 -20.55 -10.33
CA THR A 31 -13.26 -19.79 -9.28
C THR A 31 -12.00 -19.25 -9.93
N THR A 32 -12.04 -18.00 -10.37
CA THR A 32 -10.84 -17.23 -10.69
C THR A 32 -9.90 -17.39 -9.51
N PRO A 33 -8.63 -17.79 -9.72
CA PRO A 33 -7.67 -17.89 -8.63
C PRO A 33 -7.70 -16.57 -7.86
N LYS A 34 -7.90 -16.65 -6.55
CA LYS A 34 -7.82 -15.48 -5.69
C LYS A 34 -6.39 -14.95 -5.81
N VAL A 35 -6.24 -13.76 -6.37
CA VAL A 35 -4.94 -13.10 -6.47
C VAL A 35 -4.46 -12.83 -5.04
N ASP A 36 -3.25 -13.30 -4.73
CA ASP A 36 -2.65 -13.13 -3.42
C ASP A 36 -2.01 -11.75 -3.34
N ILE A 37 -2.78 -10.80 -2.80
CA ILE A 37 -2.35 -9.42 -2.61
C ILE A 37 -1.88 -9.29 -1.16
N PRO A 38 -0.60 -8.99 -0.91
CA PRO A 38 -0.07 -8.92 0.45
C PRO A 38 -0.65 -7.72 1.20
N ASN A 39 -0.70 -7.83 2.53
CA ASN A 39 -1.08 -6.72 3.39
C ASN A 39 0.10 -5.75 3.57
N ALA A 40 -0.12 -4.45 3.28
CA ALA A 40 0.93 -3.43 3.38
C ALA A 40 1.49 -3.28 4.81
N GLU A 41 0.63 -3.29 5.82
CA GLU A 41 1.04 -3.16 7.23
C GLU A 41 1.93 -4.34 7.66
N GLU A 42 1.61 -5.55 7.22
CA GLU A 42 2.42 -6.75 7.50
C GLU A 42 3.80 -6.68 6.82
N LEU A 43 3.87 -6.22 5.57
CA LEU A 43 5.14 -6.02 4.85
C LEU A 43 5.99 -4.93 5.54
N ILE A 44 5.37 -3.81 5.89
CA ILE A 44 6.05 -2.71 6.60
C ILE A 44 6.58 -3.20 7.94
N LYS A 45 5.74 -3.88 8.72
CA LYS A 45 6.12 -4.44 10.02
C LYS A 45 7.28 -5.40 9.88
N HIS A 46 7.25 -6.29 8.88
CA HIS A 46 8.34 -7.20 8.59
C HIS A 46 9.66 -6.45 8.36
N CYS A 47 9.67 -5.43 7.51
CA CYS A 47 10.87 -4.64 7.23
C CYS A 47 11.42 -3.88 8.45
N TRP A 48 10.56 -3.47 9.38
CA TRP A 48 11.00 -2.89 10.66
C TRP A 48 11.52 -3.92 11.65
N ASP A 49 10.96 -5.12 11.66
CA ASP A 49 11.33 -6.19 12.58
C ASP A 49 12.72 -6.75 12.26
N ILE A 50 13.09 -6.86 10.98
CA ILE A 50 14.43 -7.34 10.54
C ILE A 50 15.55 -6.53 11.19
N SER A 51 15.35 -5.23 11.37
CA SER A 51 16.38 -4.32 11.88
C SER A 51 16.20 -3.92 13.34
N LYS A 52 15.21 -4.48 14.04
CA LYS A 52 14.79 -4.04 15.37
C LYS A 52 15.94 -4.04 16.38
N GLU A 53 16.76 -5.08 16.38
CA GLU A 53 17.90 -5.21 17.29
C GLU A 53 18.94 -4.13 17.03
N LYS A 54 19.37 -3.96 15.78
CA LYS A 54 20.33 -2.93 15.37
C LYS A 54 19.85 -1.51 15.71
N ARG A 55 18.55 -1.24 15.55
CA ARG A 55 17.94 0.06 15.89
C ARG A 55 17.76 0.28 17.40
N ALA A 56 17.85 -0.76 18.21
CA ALA A 56 17.84 -0.66 19.68
C ALA A 56 19.24 -0.46 20.27
N GLU A 57 20.31 -0.62 19.48
CA GLU A 57 21.68 -0.39 19.94
C GLU A 57 21.96 1.10 20.19
N ILE A 58 22.80 1.37 21.19
CA ILE A 58 23.27 2.72 21.54
C ILE A 58 24.37 3.19 20.58
N TYR A 59 25.02 2.24 19.88
CA TYR A 59 26.08 2.52 18.93
C TYR A 59 25.52 3.10 17.63
N GLU A 60 25.98 4.31 17.29
CA GLU A 60 25.49 5.06 16.13
C GLU A 60 25.57 4.29 14.82
N LYS A 61 26.66 3.52 14.62
CA LYS A 61 26.86 2.73 13.40
C LYS A 61 25.77 1.66 13.24
N SER A 62 25.57 0.82 14.25
CA SER A 62 24.53 -0.21 14.22
C SER A 62 23.15 0.39 14.08
N TRP A 63 22.89 1.49 14.78
CA TRP A 63 21.62 2.21 14.67
C TRP A 63 21.37 2.71 13.24
N ARG A 64 22.38 3.30 12.60
CA ARG A 64 22.33 3.73 11.20
C ARG A 64 22.11 2.56 10.24
N GLU A 65 22.85 1.47 10.43
CA GLU A 65 22.69 0.25 9.63
C GLU A 65 21.28 -0.33 9.77
N GLY A 66 20.71 -0.32 10.98
CA GLY A 66 19.34 -0.79 11.18
C GLY A 66 18.29 0.01 10.41
N HIS A 67 18.41 1.35 10.37
CA HIS A 67 17.52 2.15 9.53
C HIS A 67 17.75 1.89 8.03
N LEU A 68 19.00 1.65 7.62
CA LEU A 68 19.32 1.34 6.23
C LEU A 68 18.70 0.00 5.80
N ASP A 69 18.83 -1.03 6.64
CA ASP A 69 18.25 -2.36 6.40
C ASP A 69 16.72 -2.27 6.20
N THR A 70 16.03 -1.49 7.04
CA THR A 70 14.59 -1.24 6.86
C THR A 70 14.29 -0.52 5.56
N ALA A 71 15.03 0.54 5.22
CA ALA A 71 14.81 1.27 3.98
C ALA A 71 15.01 0.38 2.74
N LEU A 72 16.04 -0.47 2.73
CA LEU A 72 16.31 -1.41 1.63
C LEU A 72 15.23 -2.49 1.51
N CYS A 73 14.73 -3.02 2.64
CA CYS A 73 13.63 -3.96 2.62
C CYS A 73 12.35 -3.34 2.02
N LEU A 74 12.01 -2.11 2.44
CA LEU A 74 10.85 -1.39 1.92
C LEU A 74 11.03 -1.04 0.42
N GLU A 75 12.22 -0.62 0.00
CA GLU A 75 12.55 -0.39 -1.42
C GLU A 75 12.28 -1.64 -2.25
N GLN A 76 12.75 -2.80 -1.78
CA GLN A 76 12.55 -4.06 -2.48
C GLN A 76 11.06 -4.44 -2.56
N ALA A 77 10.31 -4.28 -1.47
CA ALA A 77 8.88 -4.52 -1.46
C ALA A 77 8.13 -3.59 -2.43
N ILE A 78 8.53 -2.32 -2.55
CA ILE A 78 8.00 -1.40 -3.55
C ILE A 78 8.28 -1.92 -4.97
N ILE A 79 9.53 -2.29 -5.27
CA ILE A 79 9.92 -2.77 -6.61
C ILE A 79 9.10 -4.01 -6.98
N ASP A 80 8.95 -4.95 -6.06
CA ASP A 80 8.21 -6.20 -6.30
C ASP A 80 6.73 -5.95 -6.56
N ASN A 81 6.08 -5.12 -5.74
CA ASN A 81 4.65 -4.85 -5.89
C ASN A 81 4.36 -3.91 -7.07
N ALA A 82 5.22 -2.91 -7.32
CA ALA A 82 5.09 -2.03 -8.47
C ALA A 82 5.32 -2.76 -9.80
N SER A 83 6.20 -3.76 -9.86
CA SER A 83 6.41 -4.57 -11.07
C SER A 83 5.18 -5.39 -11.47
N ILE A 84 4.31 -5.72 -10.51
CA ILE A 84 3.04 -6.39 -10.76
C ILE A 84 1.98 -5.37 -11.22
N LEU A 85 1.95 -4.20 -10.57
CA LEU A 85 0.95 -3.16 -10.82
C LEU A 85 1.18 -2.40 -12.13
N ILE A 86 2.42 -2.03 -12.44
CA ILE A 86 2.76 -1.16 -13.58
C ILE A 86 2.97 -2.03 -14.80
N TYR A 87 2.25 -1.73 -15.87
CA TYR A 87 2.40 -2.42 -17.15
C TYR A 87 3.82 -2.24 -17.70
N GLU A 88 4.46 -3.37 -18.04
CA GLU A 88 5.88 -3.43 -18.45
C GLU A 88 6.20 -2.55 -19.67
N GLY A 89 5.22 -2.32 -20.55
CA GLY A 89 5.39 -1.41 -21.69
C GLY A 89 5.49 0.07 -21.31
N PHE A 90 5.12 0.45 -20.07
CA PHE A 90 5.42 1.76 -19.51
C PHE A 90 6.76 1.73 -18.77
N TYR A 91 6.88 0.94 -17.70
CA TYR A 91 8.13 0.75 -16.96
C TYR A 91 8.47 -0.74 -16.78
N SER A 92 9.70 -1.11 -17.16
CA SER A 92 10.27 -2.40 -16.76
C SER A 92 10.60 -2.40 -15.26
N ARG A 93 10.84 -3.58 -14.69
CA ARG A 93 11.29 -3.72 -13.30
C ARG A 93 12.57 -2.93 -13.02
N GLU A 94 13.54 -2.97 -13.92
CA GLU A 94 14.81 -2.22 -13.79
C GLU A 94 14.56 -0.72 -13.81
N LYS A 95 13.59 -0.27 -14.62
CA LYS A 95 13.19 1.14 -14.64
C LYS A 95 12.56 1.53 -13.30
N ILE A 96 11.65 0.72 -12.75
CA ILE A 96 11.05 0.94 -11.42
C ILE A 96 12.14 1.02 -10.33
N GLU A 97 13.07 0.08 -10.31
CA GLU A 97 14.22 0.07 -9.39
C GLU A 97 15.06 1.35 -9.52
N SER A 98 15.34 1.81 -10.74
CA SER A 98 16.10 3.04 -10.96
C SER A 98 15.37 4.28 -10.46
N GLU A 99 14.05 4.35 -10.64
CA GLU A 99 13.23 5.50 -10.24
C GLU A 99 13.07 5.56 -8.72
N ILE A 100 12.78 4.43 -8.05
CA ILE A 100 12.62 4.43 -6.59
C ILE A 100 13.94 4.79 -5.89
N ARG A 101 15.09 4.31 -6.40
CA ARG A 101 16.41 4.71 -5.89
C ARG A 101 16.70 6.19 -6.10
N LEU A 102 16.27 6.75 -7.23
CA LEU A 102 16.41 8.18 -7.49
C LEU A 102 15.56 9.01 -6.51
N VAL A 103 14.33 8.57 -6.22
CA VAL A 103 13.46 9.16 -5.20
C VAL A 103 14.14 9.11 -3.83
N GLY A 104 14.58 7.94 -3.39
CA GLY A 104 15.27 7.75 -2.10
C GLY A 104 16.51 8.62 -1.96
N LYS A 105 17.37 8.67 -3.01
CA LYS A 105 18.56 9.51 -3.03
C LYS A 105 18.23 11.00 -2.95
N THR A 106 17.29 11.47 -3.76
CA THR A 106 16.93 12.90 -3.84
C THR A 106 16.30 13.37 -2.54
N TYR A 107 15.33 12.61 -2.03
CA TYR A 107 14.67 12.89 -0.77
C TYR A 107 15.65 12.82 0.42
N GLY A 108 16.49 11.78 0.45
CA GLY A 108 17.54 11.60 1.45
C GLY A 108 18.53 12.76 1.49
N ASN A 109 19.03 13.19 0.33
CA ASN A 109 19.95 14.32 0.22
C ASN A 109 19.31 15.61 0.74
N PHE A 110 18.06 15.88 0.37
CA PHE A 110 17.34 17.05 0.85
C PHE A 110 17.22 17.05 2.39
N TYR A 111 16.81 15.93 2.97
CA TYR A 111 16.71 15.78 4.42
C TYR A 111 18.07 15.86 5.12
N SER A 112 19.12 15.30 4.52
CA SER A 112 20.48 15.42 5.03
C SER A 112 20.91 16.89 5.08
N ALA A 113 20.68 17.64 4.01
CA ALA A 113 21.00 19.06 3.95
C ALA A 113 20.23 19.85 5.02
N MET A 114 18.93 19.56 5.18
CA MET A 114 18.11 20.19 6.23
C MET A 114 18.63 19.95 7.64
N TYR A 115 19.06 18.73 7.97
CA TYR A 115 19.43 18.38 9.34
C TYR A 115 20.91 18.61 9.68
N ASN A 116 21.79 18.50 8.69
CA ASN A 116 23.24 18.48 8.89
C ASN A 116 23.97 19.67 8.26
N GLU A 117 23.43 20.25 7.19
CA GLU A 117 24.09 21.31 6.41
C GLU A 117 23.36 22.67 6.54
N ASN A 118 22.42 22.79 7.47
CA ASN A 118 21.74 24.05 7.72
C ASN A 118 22.69 25.06 8.41
N LYS A 119 22.35 26.35 8.30
CA LYS A 119 23.18 27.46 8.80
C LYS A 119 23.47 27.41 10.31
N ALA A 120 22.62 26.73 11.09
CA ALA A 120 22.83 26.60 12.53
C ALA A 120 23.83 25.47 12.89
N CYS A 121 24.22 24.63 11.93
CA CYS A 121 25.13 23.50 12.11
C CYS A 121 26.61 23.86 11.94
N SER A 122 27.08 24.96 12.54
CA SER A 122 28.50 25.33 12.49
C SER A 122 29.19 25.07 13.85
N PRO A 123 30.27 24.25 13.91
CA PRO A 123 30.92 23.52 12.81
C PRO A 123 30.23 22.18 12.47
N SER A 124 29.30 21.69 13.29
CA SER A 124 28.56 20.45 13.06
C SER A 124 27.28 20.39 13.90
N CYS A 125 26.28 19.64 13.44
CA CYS A 125 25.08 19.29 14.22
C CYS A 125 25.12 17.90 14.87
N GLY A 126 26.30 17.27 14.90
CA GLY A 126 26.50 15.94 15.45
C GLY A 126 26.03 14.83 14.52
N THR A 127 26.41 13.60 14.85
CA THR A 127 26.35 12.47 13.92
C THR A 127 25.02 11.72 13.94
N ILE A 128 24.27 11.80 15.04
CA ILE A 128 22.90 11.25 15.16
C ILE A 128 21.96 11.81 14.07
N ARG A 129 22.12 13.09 13.69
CA ARG A 129 21.31 13.72 12.63
C ARG A 129 21.65 13.21 11.23
N HIS A 130 22.81 12.55 11.05
CA HIS A 130 23.13 11.84 9.82
C HIS A 130 22.34 10.54 9.64
N THR A 131 21.57 10.05 10.60
CA THR A 131 20.70 8.87 10.39
C THR A 131 19.24 9.26 10.15
N TRP A 132 18.84 10.47 10.54
CA TRP A 132 17.45 10.92 10.40
C TRP A 132 16.98 10.96 8.95
N HIS A 133 17.87 11.25 7.99
CA HIS A 133 17.51 11.18 6.57
C HIS A 133 17.09 9.76 6.16
N ILE A 134 17.73 8.71 6.69
CA ILE A 134 17.35 7.32 6.38
C ILE A 134 15.98 6.99 6.96
N SER A 135 15.75 7.33 8.24
CA SER A 135 14.44 7.08 8.86
C SER A 135 13.30 7.78 8.10
N LYS A 136 13.56 8.98 7.55
CA LYS A 136 12.59 9.69 6.71
C LYS A 136 12.39 9.05 5.34
N ILE A 137 13.43 8.47 4.73
CA ILE A 137 13.28 7.63 3.53
C ILE A 137 12.39 6.41 3.83
N SER A 138 12.61 5.71 4.94
CA SER A 138 11.75 4.57 5.32
C SER A 138 10.28 4.98 5.42
N LYS A 139 9.97 6.13 6.03
CA LYS A 139 8.59 6.65 6.10
C LYS A 139 7.99 7.04 4.75
N LEU A 140 8.80 7.58 3.85
CA LEU A 140 8.37 7.82 2.47
C LEU A 140 8.03 6.49 1.77
N TYR A 141 8.89 5.48 1.92
CA TYR A 141 8.68 4.17 1.31
C TYR A 141 7.47 3.43 1.90
N GLU A 142 7.17 3.56 3.19
CA GLU A 142 5.92 3.06 3.77
C GLU A 142 4.69 3.60 3.02
N SER A 143 4.61 4.92 2.85
CA SER A 143 3.48 5.56 2.15
C SER A 143 3.38 5.12 0.69
N ILE A 144 4.51 5.01 -0.02
CA ILE A 144 4.52 4.54 -1.41
C ILE A 144 4.04 3.07 -1.50
N LEU A 145 4.48 2.22 -0.57
CA LEU A 145 4.08 0.82 -0.54
C LEU A 145 2.59 0.67 -0.23
N GLU A 146 2.06 1.43 0.73
CA GLU A 146 0.62 1.48 1.04
C GLU A 146 -0.21 1.84 -0.20
N ASP A 147 0.18 2.89 -0.93
CA ASP A 147 -0.51 3.32 -2.16
C ASP A 147 -0.46 2.25 -3.26
N ILE A 148 0.69 1.60 -3.47
CA ILE A 148 0.84 0.52 -4.45
C ILE A 148 -0.07 -0.66 -4.10
N ILE A 149 -0.07 -1.10 -2.83
CA ILE A 149 -0.92 -2.20 -2.39
C ILE A 149 -2.40 -1.83 -2.50
N ALA A 150 -2.77 -0.60 -2.16
CA ALA A 150 -4.15 -0.13 -2.33
C ALA A 150 -4.60 -0.21 -3.79
N LEU A 151 -3.77 0.21 -4.74
CA LEU A 151 -4.05 0.09 -6.17
C LEU A 151 -4.12 -1.36 -6.66
N ARG A 152 -3.25 -2.23 -6.14
CA ARG A 152 -3.33 -3.68 -6.41
C ARG A 152 -4.66 -4.26 -5.92
N VAL A 153 -5.10 -3.91 -4.71
CA VAL A 153 -6.40 -4.32 -4.15
C VAL A 153 -7.55 -3.79 -5.00
N GLU A 154 -7.51 -2.52 -5.40
CA GLU A 154 -8.53 -1.89 -6.23
C GLU A 154 -8.71 -2.60 -7.58
N HIS A 155 -7.60 -3.03 -8.19
CA HIS A 155 -7.60 -3.62 -9.53
C HIS A 155 -7.53 -5.16 -9.54
N GLY A 156 -7.36 -5.81 -8.40
CA GLY A 156 -7.25 -7.27 -8.28
C GLY A 156 -5.98 -7.84 -8.90
N LEU A 157 -4.84 -7.18 -8.71
CA LEU A 157 -3.51 -7.53 -9.27
C LEU A 157 -2.53 -8.04 -8.21
#